data_AF-A0A8X7QQI7-F1
#
_entry.id   AF-A0A8X7QQI7-F1
#
_cell.length_a   1.000
_cell.length_b   1.000
_cell.length_c   1.000
_cell.angle_alpha   90.00
_cell.angle_beta   90.00
_cell.angle_gamma   90.00
#
_symmetry.space_group_name_H-M   'P 1'
#
loop_
_entity.id
_entity.type
_entity.pdbx_description
1 polymer ?
#
loop_
_entity_poly.entity_id
_entity_poly.type
_entity_poly.pdbx_seq_one_letter_code
_entity_poly.pdbx_strand_id
1 'polypeptide(L)'
;MWKQRIKENAIPVTERVYCPYVRCSALMSKTKISESAKSLQSAYPASGVRRCVECRGLFCVDCKVPWHGKLSCTEYKKLHPNPPADDVKLKSLANNKMWRQCGKCQHMIELTQGRNHITCRYLSLTL
;
A
#
# COMPACT_ATOMS: atom_id res chain seq x y z
N MET A 1 11.79 6.10 -13.95
CA MET A 1 12.13 5.53 -12.62
C MET A 1 12.29 6.59 -11.51
N TRP A 2 13.22 7.54 -11.58
CA TRP A 2 13.44 8.51 -10.48
C TRP A 2 12.28 9.49 -10.25
N LYS A 3 11.70 10.07 -11.32
CA LYS A 3 10.57 11.01 -11.24
C LYS A 3 9.34 10.41 -10.57
N GLN A 4 9.06 9.13 -10.84
CA GLN A 4 7.94 8.41 -10.23
C GLN A 4 8.17 8.22 -8.73
N ARG A 5 9.38 7.82 -8.33
CA ARG A 5 9.76 7.69 -6.92
C ARG A 5 9.66 9.00 -6.15
N ILE A 6 9.96 10.14 -6.77
CA ILE A 6 9.76 11.45 -6.14
C ILE A 6 8.29 11.70 -5.81
N LYS A 7 7.41 11.45 -6.79
CA LYS A 7 5.96 11.60 -6.59
C LYS A 7 5.45 10.67 -5.48
N GLU A 8 5.93 9.43 -5.43
CA GLU A 8 5.55 8.45 -4.41
C GLU A 8 6.09 8.82 -3.00
N ASN A 9 7.27 9.44 -2.94
CA ASN A 9 7.88 9.93 -1.70
C ASN A 9 7.26 11.21 -1.16
N ALA A 10 6.58 11.99 -1.99
CA ALA A 10 5.80 13.13 -1.54
C ALA A 10 4.63 12.73 -0.61
N ILE A 11 4.23 11.45 -0.63
CA ILE A 11 3.24 10.90 0.29
C ILE A 11 3.96 10.23 1.46
N PRO A 12 3.81 10.75 2.70
CA PRO A 12 4.37 10.13 3.89
C PRO A 12 3.99 8.66 3.97
N VAL A 13 4.93 7.79 4.38
CA VAL A 13 4.72 6.34 4.45
C VAL A 13 3.43 5.97 5.21
N THR A 14 3.18 6.65 6.33
CA THR A 14 2.00 6.43 7.17
C THR A 14 0.68 6.80 6.49
N GLU A 15 0.74 7.63 5.46
CA GLU A 15 -0.40 8.13 4.69
C GLU A 15 -0.61 7.40 3.36
N ARG A 16 0.27 6.45 3.01
CA ARG A 16 0.20 5.70 1.76
C ARG A 16 -0.94 4.68 1.76
N VAL A 17 -1.69 4.66 0.67
CA VAL A 17 -2.71 3.66 0.37
C VAL A 17 -2.53 3.18 -1.07
N TYR A 18 -2.41 1.86 -1.24
CA TYR A 18 -2.31 1.23 -2.56
C TYR A 18 -3.66 0.68 -3.00
N CYS A 19 -3.95 0.82 -4.29
CA CYS A 19 -5.07 0.15 -4.93
C CYS A 19 -4.81 -1.37 -4.97
N PRO A 20 -5.71 -2.22 -4.44
CA PRO A 20 -5.46 -3.67 -4.40
C PRO A 20 -5.72 -4.37 -5.73
N TYR A 21 -6.27 -3.68 -6.73
CA TYR A 21 -6.42 -4.23 -8.07
C TYR A 21 -5.06 -4.27 -8.76
N VAL A 22 -4.53 -5.47 -8.98
CA VAL A 22 -3.17 -5.71 -9.51
C VAL A 22 -2.87 -4.92 -10.78
N ARG A 23 -3.83 -4.82 -11.71
CA ARG A 23 -3.68 -4.04 -12.95
C ARG A 23 -3.58 -2.52 -12.73
N CYS A 24 -4.03 -2.02 -11.59
CA CYS A 24 -3.98 -0.60 -11.26
C CYS A 24 -2.82 -0.30 -10.31
N SER A 25 -2.77 -0.93 -9.14
CA SER A 25 -1.71 -0.77 -8.12
C SER A 25 -1.35 0.69 -7.77
N ALA A 26 -2.22 1.66 -8.06
CA ALA A 26 -1.96 3.07 -7.88
C ALA A 26 -1.68 3.42 -6.41
N LEU A 27 -0.69 4.30 -6.18
CA LEU A 27 -0.39 4.85 -4.86
C LEU A 27 -1.14 6.18 -4.64
N MET A 28 -1.81 6.29 -3.50
CA MET A 28 -2.62 7.44 -3.11
C MET A 28 -2.36 7.82 -1.65
N SER A 29 -2.76 9.02 -1.23
CA SER A 29 -2.78 9.42 0.18
C SER A 29 -4.15 9.12 0.81
N LYS A 30 -4.20 8.93 2.13
CA LYS A 30 -5.47 8.80 2.88
C LYS A 30 -6.41 9.99 2.65
N THR A 31 -5.86 11.19 2.54
CA THR A 31 -6.60 12.43 2.26
C THR A 31 -7.30 12.40 0.90
N LYS A 32 -6.59 11.99 -0.16
CA LYS A 32 -7.18 11.92 -1.51
C LYS A 32 -8.31 10.89 -1.60
N ILE A 33 -8.16 9.74 -0.94
CA ILE A 33 -9.19 8.69 -1.00
C ILE A 33 -10.41 9.02 -0.13
N SER A 34 -10.27 9.76 0.97
CA SER A 34 -11.42 10.16 1.80
C SER A 34 -12.33 11.13 1.06
N GLU A 35 -11.76 12.07 0.30
CA GLU A 35 -12.51 12.96 -0.59
C GLU A 35 -13.28 12.20 -1.66
N SER A 36 -12.63 11.21 -2.30
CA SER A 36 -13.24 10.39 -3.35
C SER A 36 -14.38 9.48 -2.86
N ALA A 37 -14.43 9.24 -1.55
CA ALA A 37 -15.35 8.31 -0.90
C ALA A 37 -16.47 9.01 -0.11
N LYS A 38 -16.62 10.34 -0.21
CA LYS A 38 -17.64 11.09 0.55
C LYS A 38 -19.05 10.52 0.40
N SER A 39 -19.45 10.13 -0.81
CA SER A 39 -20.77 9.52 -1.08
C SER A 39 -20.89 8.05 -0.67
N LEU A 40 -19.78 7.36 -0.43
CA LEU A 40 -19.77 5.96 0.02
C LEU A 40 -19.79 5.87 1.55
N GLN A 41 -19.19 6.84 2.22
CA GLN A 41 -19.19 6.94 3.68
C GLN A 41 -20.60 7.20 4.24
N SER A 42 -21.51 7.84 3.48
CA SER A 42 -22.91 7.95 3.90
C SER A 42 -23.65 6.61 3.85
N ALA A 43 -23.38 5.78 2.83
CA ALA A 43 -24.00 4.47 2.67
C ALA A 43 -23.40 3.42 3.63
N TYR A 44 -22.11 3.54 3.95
CA TYR A 44 -21.38 2.59 4.80
C TYR A 44 -20.45 3.31 5.80
N PRO A 45 -21.01 4.03 6.79
CA PRO A 45 -20.27 4.94 7.68
C PRO A 45 -19.22 4.25 8.56
N ALA A 46 -19.47 2.99 8.94
CA ALA A 46 -18.55 2.20 9.74
C ALA A 46 -17.61 1.31 8.90
N SER A 47 -17.60 1.47 7.57
CA SER A 47 -16.78 0.62 6.70
C SER A 47 -15.50 1.28 6.20
N GLY A 48 -14.48 0.47 5.99
CA GLY A 48 -13.24 0.85 5.33
C GLY A 48 -13.37 1.10 3.82
N VAL A 49 -14.60 1.24 3.25
CA VAL A 49 -14.79 1.37 1.81
C VAL A 49 -14.15 2.65 1.28
N ARG A 50 -13.32 2.52 0.24
CA ARG A 50 -12.65 3.62 -0.46
C ARG A 50 -12.73 3.37 -1.96
N ARG A 51 -12.58 4.45 -2.72
CA ARG A 51 -12.58 4.42 -4.18
C ARG A 51 -11.18 4.80 -4.68
N CYS A 52 -10.64 4.02 -5.60
CA CYS A 52 -9.38 4.38 -6.24
C CYS A 52 -9.57 5.64 -7.10
N VAL A 53 -8.63 6.59 -7.03
CA VAL A 53 -8.70 7.82 -7.82
C VAL A 53 -8.39 7.59 -9.30
N GLU A 54 -7.63 6.53 -9.62
CA GLU A 54 -7.23 6.17 -10.98
C GLU A 54 -8.27 5.26 -11.64
N CYS A 55 -8.45 4.03 -11.14
CA CYS A 55 -9.32 3.03 -11.80
C CYS A 55 -10.77 3.05 -11.32
N ARG A 56 -11.12 3.89 -10.34
CA ARG A 56 -12.46 3.97 -9.70
C ARG A 56 -12.95 2.67 -9.02
N GLY A 57 -12.11 1.64 -8.94
CA GLY A 57 -12.41 0.40 -8.22
C GLY A 57 -12.65 0.66 -6.73
N LEU A 58 -13.64 -0.04 -6.17
CA LEU A 58 -13.95 0.02 -4.74
C LEU A 58 -13.13 -1.00 -3.97
N PHE A 59 -12.58 -0.59 -2.83
CA PHE A 59 -11.77 -1.46 -2.00
C PHE A 59 -11.93 -1.16 -0.52
N CYS A 60 -11.59 -2.13 0.33
CA CYS A 60 -11.52 -1.93 1.77
C CYS A 60 -10.09 -1.51 2.15
N VAL A 61 -9.94 -0.33 2.75
CA VAL A 61 -8.62 0.18 3.18
C VAL A 61 -8.05 -0.59 4.37
N ASP A 62 -8.92 -1.13 5.24
CA ASP A 62 -8.51 -1.86 6.44
C ASP A 62 -8.08 -3.29 6.13
N CYS A 63 -8.73 -3.91 5.16
CA CYS A 63 -8.42 -5.26 4.69
C CYS A 63 -7.42 -5.27 3.52
N LYS A 64 -7.24 -4.13 2.83
CA LYS A 64 -6.38 -3.96 1.64
C LYS A 64 -6.72 -4.92 0.49
N VAL A 65 -8.01 -5.09 0.23
CA VAL A 65 -8.56 -6.01 -0.79
C VAL A 65 -9.71 -5.34 -1.54
N PRO A 66 -10.11 -5.87 -2.72
CA PRO A 66 -11.35 -5.44 -3.38
C PRO A 66 -12.55 -5.41 -2.41
N TRP A 67 -13.48 -4.51 -2.65
CA TRP A 67 -14.57 -4.25 -1.71
C TRP A 67 -15.42 -5.52 -1.46
N HIS A 68 -15.62 -5.84 -0.19
CA HIS A 68 -16.29 -7.06 0.25
C HIS A 68 -17.64 -6.78 0.90
N GLY A 69 -18.42 -5.82 0.39
CA GLY A 69 -19.60 -5.20 1.03
C GLY A 69 -20.76 -6.08 1.51
N LYS A 70 -20.65 -7.41 1.41
CA LYS A 70 -21.54 -8.39 2.06
C LYS A 70 -21.03 -8.85 3.43
N LEU A 71 -19.78 -8.55 3.76
CA LEU A 71 -19.07 -8.99 4.96
C LEU A 71 -18.46 -7.78 5.68
N SER A 72 -18.50 -7.80 6.99
CA SER A 72 -17.64 -6.95 7.82
C SER A 72 -16.16 -7.32 7.62
N CYS A 73 -15.25 -6.41 7.96
CA CYS A 73 -13.82 -6.69 7.95
C CYS A 73 -13.45 -7.89 8.83
N THR A 74 -14.16 -8.08 9.95
CA THR A 74 -13.96 -9.20 10.87
C THR A 74 -14.36 -10.52 10.23
N GLU A 75 -15.53 -10.60 9.58
CA GLU A 75 -15.98 -11.80 8.88
C GLU A 75 -15.07 -12.14 7.69
N TYR A 76 -14.67 -11.12 6.92
CA TYR A 76 -13.75 -11.30 5.80
C TYR A 76 -12.43 -11.94 6.27
N LYS A 77 -11.83 -11.41 7.35
CA LYS A 77 -10.56 -11.94 7.89
C LYS A 77 -10.69 -13.38 8.43
N LYS A 78 -11.86 -13.77 8.96
CA LYS A 78 -12.11 -15.16 9.40
C LYS A 78 -12.15 -16.13 8.23
N LEU A 79 -12.73 -15.73 7.10
CA LEU A 79 -12.80 -16.55 5.89
C LEU A 79 -11.48 -16.59 5.12
N HIS A 80 -10.67 -15.53 5.26
CA HIS A 80 -9.39 -15.37 4.58
C HIS A 80 -8.26 -15.16 5.61
N PRO A 81 -7.91 -16.18 6.41
CA PRO A 81 -6.92 -16.06 7.48
C PRO A 81 -5.50 -15.85 6.96
N ASN A 82 -5.23 -16.30 5.73
CA ASN A 82 -3.95 -16.14 5.07
C ASN A 82 -3.93 -14.85 4.24
N PRO A 83 -2.82 -14.09 4.25
CA PRO A 83 -2.65 -12.97 3.34
C PRO A 83 -2.71 -13.44 1.87
N PRO A 84 -2.98 -12.54 0.91
CA PRO A 84 -2.99 -12.88 -0.51
C PRO A 84 -1.72 -13.65 -0.91
N ALA A 85 -1.86 -14.69 -1.73
CA ALA A 85 -0.75 -15.58 -2.10
C ALA A 85 0.45 -14.82 -2.68
N ASP A 86 0.22 -13.67 -3.31
CA ASP A 86 1.27 -12.83 -3.90
C ASP A 86 2.12 -12.11 -2.84
N ASP A 87 1.57 -11.78 -1.66
CA ASP A 87 2.35 -11.22 -0.55
C ASP A 87 3.32 -12.26 0.02
N VAL A 88 2.91 -13.53 0.04
CA VAL A 88 3.75 -14.66 0.47
C VAL A 88 4.91 -14.86 -0.51
N LYS A 89 4.62 -14.85 -1.82
CA LYS A 89 5.63 -14.96 -2.88
C LYS A 89 6.62 -13.79 -2.84
N LEU A 90 6.14 -12.56 -2.65
CA LEU A 90 6.99 -11.37 -2.58
C LEU A 90 7.96 -11.45 -1.40
N LYS A 91 7.48 -11.88 -0.22
CA LYS A 91 8.34 -12.09 0.96
C LYS A 91 9.39 -13.17 0.72
N SER A 92 8.99 -14.30 0.12
CA SER A 92 9.92 -15.38 -0.22
C SER A 92 11.00 -14.91 -1.21
N LEU A 93 10.60 -14.21 -2.27
CA LEU A 93 11.51 -13.64 -3.25
C LEU A 93 12.47 -12.63 -2.61
N ALA A 94 11.96 -11.73 -1.76
CA ALA A 94 12.78 -10.75 -1.05
C ALA A 94 13.85 -11.43 -0.18
N ASN A 95 13.48 -12.50 0.54
CA ASN A 95 14.44 -13.28 1.32
C ASN A 95 15.51 -13.93 0.44
N ASN A 96 15.10 -14.58 -0.66
CA ASN A 96 16.01 -15.23 -1.60
C ASN A 96 16.99 -14.25 -2.25
N LYS A 97 16.54 -13.02 -2.52
CA LYS A 97 17.34 -11.95 -3.11
C LYS A 97 18.03 -11.05 -2.08
N MET A 98 17.92 -11.38 -0.79
CA MET A 98 18.41 -10.55 0.33
C MET A 98 17.94 -9.09 0.26
N TRP A 99 16.78 -8.84 -0.34
CA TRP A 99 16.22 -7.51 -0.40
C TRP A 99 15.70 -7.12 0.98
N ARG A 100 16.02 -5.90 1.40
CA ARG A 100 15.59 -5.35 2.70
C ARG A 100 14.70 -4.15 2.48
N GLN A 101 13.65 -4.03 3.29
CA GLN A 101 12.80 -2.86 3.28
C GLN A 101 13.46 -1.75 4.11
N CYS A 102 13.59 -0.55 3.56
CA CYS A 102 14.10 0.59 4.31
C CYS A 102 13.12 0.97 5.43
N GLY A 103 13.57 0.99 6.69
CA GLY A 103 12.74 1.41 7.81
C GLY A 103 12.14 2.82 7.65
N LYS A 104 12.87 3.74 6.97
CA LYS A 104 12.44 5.13 6.78
C LYS A 104 11.45 5.31 5.62
N CYS A 105 11.79 4.88 4.41
CA CYS A 105 10.98 5.14 3.21
C CYS A 105 10.17 3.93 2.72
N GLN A 106 10.31 2.77 3.37
CA GLN A 106 9.62 1.50 3.08
C GLN A 106 9.85 0.94 1.67
N HIS A 107 10.86 1.42 0.95
CA HIS A 107 11.25 0.85 -0.35
C HIS A 107 12.07 -0.42 -0.15
N MET A 108 11.92 -1.38 -1.08
CA MET A 108 12.80 -2.54 -1.18
C MET A 108 14.17 -2.13 -1.73
N ILE A 109 15.21 -2.58 -1.08
CA ILE A 109 16.61 -2.28 -1.38
C ILE A 109 17.34 -3.60 -1.60
N GLU A 110 17.98 -3.72 -2.76
CA GLU A 110 18.89 -4.81 -3.04
C GLU A 110 20.23 -4.56 -2.35
N LEU A 111 20.73 -5.56 -1.62
CA LEU A 111 22.03 -5.52 -0.97
C LEU A 111 23.06 -6.19 -1.89
N THR A 112 24.02 -5.43 -2.40
CA THR A 112 25.21 -5.97 -3.05
C THR A 112 26.18 -6.45 -1.98
N GLN A 113 26.84 -7.60 -2.16
CA GLN A 113 27.81 -8.13 -1.19
C GLN A 113 28.93 -7.11 -0.91
N GLY A 114 29.10 -6.74 0.36
CA GLY A 114 30.15 -5.82 0.82
C GLY A 114 29.62 -4.47 1.31
N ARG A 115 29.62 -4.30 2.64
CA ARG A 115 29.14 -3.17 3.48
C ARG A 115 27.63 -3.12 3.72
N ASN A 116 27.24 -3.40 4.97
CA ASN A 116 25.87 -3.32 5.50
C ASN A 116 25.38 -1.88 5.76
N HIS A 117 25.91 -0.88 5.05
CA HIS A 117 25.55 0.52 5.26
C HIS A 117 24.59 1.00 4.17
N ILE A 118 23.30 0.97 4.48
CA ILE A 118 22.25 1.46 3.59
C ILE A 118 22.01 2.96 3.91
N THR A 119 22.46 3.85 3.03
CA THR A 119 22.09 5.28 3.11
C THR A 119 20.80 5.53 2.35
N CYS A 120 19.71 5.77 3.07
CA CYS A 120 18.47 6.25 2.47
C CYS A 120 18.65 7.71 1.99
N ARG A 121 18.89 7.92 0.70
CA ARG A 121 19.05 9.26 0.09
C ARG A 121 17.74 10.07 -0.06
N TYR A 122 16.61 9.52 0.38
CA TYR A 122 15.28 10.06 0.07
C TYR A 122 14.66 10.94 1.16
N LEU A 123 15.41 11.26 2.24
CA LEU A 123 14.96 12.17 3.31
C LEU A 123 15.82 13.45 3.43
N SER A 124 16.83 13.65 2.58
CA SER A 124 17.63 14.89 2.56
C SER A 124 16.99 16.02 1.74
N LEU A 125 15.66 16.02 1.63
CA LEU A 125 14.90 17.25 1.37
C LEU A 125 14.47 17.76 2.75
N THR A 126 15.43 18.33 3.49
CA THR A 126 15.14 19.04 4.73
C THR A 126 14.97 20.51 4.42
N LEU A 127 13.89 21.06 5.01
CA LEU A 127 13.40 22.45 5.02
C LEU A 127 12.45 22.80 3.87
#